data_AF-A0A3C0NA03-F1
#
_entry.id   AF-A0A3C0NA03-F1
#
_cell.length_a   1.000
_cell.length_b   1.000
_cell.length_c   1.000
_cell.angle_alpha   90.00
_cell.angle_beta   90.00
_cell.angle_gamma   90.00
#
_symmetry.space_group_name_H-M   'P 1'
#
loop_
_entity.id
_entity.type
_entity.pdbx_description
1 polymer ?
#
loop_
_entity_poly.entity_id
_entity_poly.type
_entity_poly.pdbx_seq_one_letter_code
_entity_poly.pdbx_strand_id
1 'polypeptide(L)' 'FSPKSQDAVIAVTTQVCEMSLDLDADILITELAPISSLVQRFGRANRHRARGDEFRAKLLVYEPEKPEPY' A
#
# COMPACT_ATOMS: atom_id res chain seq x y z
N PHE A 1 22.21 16.46 -5.86
CA PHE A 1 20.76 16.43 -6.13
C PHE A 1 20.05 17.01 -4.90
N SER A 2 19.60 18.26 -4.99
CA SER A 2 18.77 18.88 -3.95
C SER A 2 17.33 18.43 -4.20
N PRO A 3 16.61 17.84 -3.23
CA PRO A 3 15.26 17.34 -3.48
C PRO A 3 14.33 18.54 -3.67
N LYS A 4 13.92 18.74 -4.93
CA LYS A 4 12.81 19.63 -5.31
C LYS A 4 11.51 18.96 -4.86
N SER A 5 10.67 19.72 -4.15
CA SER A 5 9.22 19.50 -3.93
C SER A 5 8.80 18.09 -3.49
N GLN A 6 8.28 17.95 -2.26
CA GLN A 6 7.53 16.74 -1.89
C GLN A 6 6.17 16.71 -2.60
N ASP A 7 6.18 16.49 -3.90
CA ASP A 7 4.95 16.29 -4.66
C ASP A 7 4.34 14.94 -4.27
N ALA A 8 3.03 14.92 -4.05
CA ALA A 8 2.33 13.68 -3.74
C ALA A 8 2.37 12.74 -4.96
N VAL A 9 2.68 11.46 -4.72
CA VAL A 9 2.74 10.42 -5.76
C VAL A 9 1.64 9.39 -5.51
N ILE A 10 0.97 8.96 -6.59
CA ILE A 10 0.02 7.86 -6.58
C ILE A 10 0.59 6.71 -7.41
N ALA A 11 0.74 5.55 -6.79
CA ALA A 11 1.12 4.32 -7.47
C ALA A 11 -0.10 3.39 -7.59
N VAL A 12 -0.41 2.98 -8.82
CA VAL A 12 -1.47 1.99 -9.11
C VAL A 12 -0.79 0.69 -9.50
N THR A 13 -1.23 -0.40 -8.88
CA THR A 13 -0.60 -1.71 -9.01
C THR A 13 -1.66 -2.80 -8.90
N THR A 14 -1.39 -3.93 -9.54
CA THR A 14 -2.14 -5.17 -9.37
C THR A 14 -1.56 -5.98 -8.20
N GLN A 15 -1.82 -7.29 -8.16
CA GLN A 15 -1.27 -8.23 -7.18
C GLN A 15 0.28 -8.26 -7.17
N VAL A 16 0.94 -7.68 -8.17
CA VAL A 16 2.42 -7.57 -8.23
C VAL A 16 3.00 -6.84 -7.00
N CYS A 17 2.25 -5.94 -6.34
CA CYS A 17 2.68 -5.29 -5.09
C CYS A 17 2.96 -6.25 -3.93
N GLU A 18 2.46 -7.48 -4.00
CA GLU A 18 2.72 -8.51 -2.99
C GLU A 18 4.18 -9.00 -3.07
N MET A 19 4.84 -8.88 -4.23
CA MET A 19 6.19 -9.42 -4.46
C MET A 19 7.19 -8.35 -4.91
N SER A 20 8.37 -8.32 -4.28
CA SER A 20 9.58 -7.62 -4.74
C SER A 20 9.49 -6.10 -5.03
N LEU A 21 8.37 -5.43 -4.75
CA LEU A 21 8.22 -3.97 -4.88
C LEU A 21 8.56 -3.27 -3.56
N ASP A 22 9.53 -2.36 -3.61
CA ASP A 22 9.89 -1.51 -2.48
C ASP A 22 9.02 -0.25 -2.47
N LEU A 23 7.84 -0.38 -1.84
CA LEU A 23 6.86 0.69 -1.68
C LEU A 23 6.68 1.00 -0.19
N ASP A 24 6.58 2.29 0.11
CA ASP A 24 6.30 2.80 1.46
C ASP A 24 5.25 3.91 1.38
N ALA A 25 3.98 3.51 1.46
CA ALA A 25 2.84 4.39 1.29
C ALA A 25 2.28 4.89 2.63
N ASP A 26 1.84 6.14 2.64
CA ASP A 26 1.11 6.74 3.76
C ASP A 26 -0.36 6.28 3.81
N ILE A 27 -0.91 5.99 2.62
CA ILE A 27 -2.27 5.53 2.41
C ILE A 27 -2.21 4.36 1.45
N LEU A 28 -2.77 3.22 1.86
CA LEU A 28 -2.97 2.06 1.01
C LEU A 28 -4.47 1.89 0.77
N ILE A 29 -4.85 1.82 -0.50
CA ILE A 29 -6.22 1.53 -0.93
C ILE A 29 -6.17 0.18 -1.64
N THR A 30 -6.97 -0.79 -1.19
CA THR A 30 -6.93 -2.14 -1.78
C THR A 30 -8.29 -2.82 -1.72
N GLU A 31 -8.54 -3.72 -2.66
CA GLU A 31 -9.69 -4.61 -2.63
C GLU A 31 -9.58 -5.60 -1.48
N LEU A 32 -10.72 -6.02 -0.94
CA LEU A 32 -10.80 -7.16 -0.04
C LEU A 32 -10.24 -8.40 -0.74
N ALA A 33 -9.30 -9.06 -0.08
CA ALA A 33 -8.59 -10.22 -0.60
C ALA A 33 -8.37 -11.24 0.55
N PRO A 34 -7.92 -12.47 0.26
CA PRO A 34 -7.49 -13.40 1.30
C PRO A 34 -6.50 -12.73 2.26
N ILE A 35 -6.58 -13.08 3.55
CA ILE A 35 -5.81 -12.42 4.62
C ILE A 35 -4.30 -12.43 4.35
N SER A 36 -3.76 -13.48 3.74
CA SER A 36 -2.36 -13.56 3.34
C SER A 36 -1.97 -12.46 2.37
N SER A 37 -2.76 -12.22 1.32
CA SER A 37 -2.53 -11.15 0.35
C SER A 37 -2.66 -9.77 1.01
N LEU A 38 -3.66 -9.58 1.89
CA LEU A 38 -3.80 -8.34 2.64
C LEU A 38 -2.56 -8.04 3.50
N VAL A 39 -2.04 -9.03 4.23
CA VAL A 39 -0.82 -8.88 5.04
C VAL A 39 0.37 -8.46 4.17
N GLN A 40 0.54 -9.07 2.99
CA GLN A 40 1.63 -8.71 2.07
C GLN A 40 1.50 -7.28 1.53
N ARG A 41 0.27 -6.84 1.21
CA ARG A 41 -0.02 -5.48 0.78
C ARG A 41 0.16 -4.47 1.90
N PHE A 42 -0.27 -4.80 3.12
CA PHE A 42 -0.12 -3.94 4.31
C PHE A 42 1.35 -3.72 4.66
N GLY A 43 2.23 -4.67 4.33
CA GLY A 43 3.69 -4.51 4.44
C GLY A 43 4.31 -3.46 3.51
N ARG A 44 3.51 -2.83 2.65
CA ARG A 44 3.89 -1.68 1.79
C ARG A 44 3.40 -0.34 2.35
N ALA A 45 2.74 -0.34 3.50
CA ALA A 45 2.23 0.85 4.17
C ALA A 45 3.04 1.12 5.44
N ASN A 46 3.68 2.28 5.54
CA ASN A 46 4.62 2.63 6.62
C ASN A 46 5.70 1.56 6.89
N ARG A 47 6.31 1.02 5.83
CA ARG A 47 7.27 -0.08 5.87
C ARG A 47 8.54 0.29 6.63
N HIS A 48 9.10 1.47 6.37
CA HIS A 48 10.39 1.87 6.95
C HIS A 48 10.26 2.71 8.22
N ARG A 49 9.03 3.03 8.65
CA ARG A 49 8.76 3.92 9.81
C ARG A 49 9.47 5.27 9.71
N ALA A 50 9.71 5.76 8.50
CA ALA A 50 10.44 7.01 8.26
C ALA A 50 9.75 8.25 8.89
N ARG A 51 8.45 8.13 9.20
CA ARG A 51 7.63 9.19 9.83
C ARG A 51 7.54 9.09 11.36
N GLY A 52 8.28 8.16 11.98
CA GLY A 52 8.28 7.93 13.43
C GLY A 52 7.24 6.91 13.91
N ASP A 53 7.35 6.50 15.17
CA ASP A 53 6.55 5.39 15.74
C ASP A 53 5.07 5.72 15.97
N GLU A 54 4.75 7.00 16.11
CA GLU A 54 3.37 7.49 16.26
C GLU A 54 2.61 7.49 14.93
N PHE A 55 3.32 7.55 13.80
CA PHE A 55 2.67 7.57 12.50
C PHE A 55 2.06 6.20 12.18
N ARG A 56 0.79 6.22 11.77
CA ARG A 56 0.05 5.04 11.31
C ARG A 56 -0.43 5.30 9.89
N ALA A 57 0.02 4.47 8.94
CA ALA A 57 -0.52 4.53 7.59
C ALA A 57 -2.02 4.18 7.61
N LYS A 58 -2.76 4.83 6.71
CA LYS A 58 -4.20 4.58 6.57
C LYS A 58 -4.42 3.43 5.60
N LEU A 59 -5.12 2.39 6.06
CA LEU A 59 -5.52 1.26 5.22
C LEU A 59 -7.00 1.39 4.89
N LEU A 60 -7.33 1.51 3.60
CA LEU A 60 -8.70 1.54 3.09
C LEU A 60 -8.95 0.27 2.29
N VAL A 61 -9.86 -0.56 2.78
CA VAL A 61 -10.25 -1.81 2.12
C VAL A 61 -11.67 -1.66 1.60
N TYR A 62 -11.90 -1.96 0.33
CA TYR A 62 -13.22 -1.92 -0.28
C TYR A 62 -13.64 -3.31 -0.76
N GLU A 63 -14.95 -3.58 -0.76
CA GLU A 63 -15.50 -4.82 -1.31
C GLU A 63 -15.37 -4.81 -2.84
N PRO A 64 -14.85 -5.87 -3.46
CA PRO A 64 -14.78 -5.94 -4.92
C PRO A 64 -16.19 -5.99 -5.53
N GLU A 65 -16.38 -5.35 -6.69
CA GLU A 65 -17.68 -5.38 -7.38
C GLU A 65 -18.10 -6.80 -7.81
N LYS A 66 -17.13 -7.71 -7.99
CA LYS A 66 -17.35 -9.14 -8.25
C LYS A 66 -16.35 -9.97 -7.43
N PRO A 67 -16.81 -10.94 -6.62
CA PRO A 67 -15.95 -11.76 -5.77
C PRO A 67 -15.26 -12.92 -6.51
N GLU A 68 -15.40 -13.01 -7.84
CA GLU A 68 -14.76 -14.05 -8.63
C GLU A 68 -13.25 -13.80 -8.76
N PRO A 69 -12.42 -14.85 -8.70
CA PRO A 69 -11.02 -14.70 -9.01
C PRO A 69 -10.91 -14.51 -10.52
N TYR A 70 -10.73 -13.25 -10.94
CA TYR A 70 -10.50 -12.82 -12.33
C TYR A 70 -11.73 -12.87 -13.24
#